data_AF-A0A848TB40-F1
#
_entry.id   AF-A0A848TB40-F1
#
_cell.length_a   1.000
_cell.length_b   1.000
_cell.length_c   1.000
_cell.angle_alpha   90.00
_cell.angle_beta   90.00
_cell.angle_gamma   90.00
#
_symmetry.space_group_name_H-M   'P 1'
#
loop_
_entity.id
_entity.type
_entity.pdbx_description
1 polymer ?
#
loop_
_entity_poly.entity_id
_entity_poly.type
_entity_poly.pdbx_seq_one_letter_code
_entity_poly.pdbx_strand_id
1 'polypeptide(L)'
;STTIFLMPLALSAFVLQVRDFDEASARRVPAIMVLIVIGIVVKPSFFFAYAPATLVWLAFASRQAGQLIKGSVPIIAGGVVTAVLYVLIYHLQQGSLHDQASGVSIGPFAVWSRIMPAAEIPLAFIASFLAPLTYIVLGFRPNRTTFVGYAALLMGFATLIFVFVVETGPRATHGNFFWQTVVCSYLLHTVLAADLLDKWSSGENRGRILGCGAIFFAMAISGLIYLYRLIALDVFLPY
;
A
#
# COMPACT_ATOMS: atom_id res chain seq x y z
N SER A 1 13.75 4.29 -7.57
CA SER A 1 12.29 4.52 -7.70
C SER A 1 11.88 5.69 -6.82
N THR A 2 11.04 6.63 -7.29
CA THR A 2 10.54 7.78 -6.50
C THR A 2 9.67 7.38 -5.31
N THR A 3 9.28 6.10 -5.22
CA THR A 3 8.55 5.52 -4.09
C THR A 3 9.23 5.75 -2.74
N ILE A 4 10.56 5.84 -2.68
CA ILE A 4 11.29 6.11 -1.43
C ILE A 4 10.86 7.45 -0.81
N PHE A 5 10.67 8.49 -1.64
CA PHE A 5 10.21 9.80 -1.20
C PHE A 5 8.71 9.82 -0.87
N LEU A 6 7.92 8.90 -1.44
CA LEU A 6 6.49 8.74 -1.13
C LEU A 6 6.25 8.12 0.25
N MET A 7 7.12 7.20 0.71
CA MET A 7 6.95 6.48 1.98
C MET A 7 6.67 7.37 3.20
N PRO A 8 7.47 8.42 3.50
CA PRO A 8 7.21 9.28 4.66
C PRO A 8 5.89 10.06 4.54
N LEU A 9 5.50 10.46 3.32
CA LEU A 9 4.23 11.14 3.05
C LEU A 9 3.04 10.19 3.27
N ALA A 10 3.13 8.98 2.75
CA ALA A 10 2.11 7.94 2.90
C ALA A 10 1.92 7.54 4.36
N LEU A 11 3.01 7.36 5.12
CA LEU A 11 2.96 7.07 6.55
C LEU A 11 2.32 8.21 7.35
N SER A 12 2.70 9.46 7.05
CA SER A 12 2.14 10.63 7.73
C SER A 12 0.64 10.79 7.42
N ALA A 13 0.25 10.65 6.16
CA ALA A 13 -1.16 10.69 5.75
C ALA A 13 -1.96 9.57 6.40
N PHE A 14 -1.42 8.35 6.43
CA PHE A 14 -2.02 7.20 7.12
C PHE A 14 -2.25 7.47 8.61
N VAL A 15 -1.23 7.92 9.35
CA VAL A 15 -1.34 8.18 10.80
C VAL A 15 -2.37 9.28 11.08
N LEU A 16 -2.35 10.37 10.32
CA LEU A 16 -3.31 11.46 10.49
C LEU A 16 -4.73 11.01 10.13
N GLN A 17 -4.91 10.22 9.07
CA GLN A 17 -6.20 9.72 8.65
C GLN A 17 -6.81 8.76 9.67
N VAL A 18 -6.02 7.84 10.25
CA VAL A 18 -6.49 6.95 11.31
C VAL A 18 -6.91 7.74 12.55
N ARG A 19 -6.10 8.73 12.97
CA ARG A 19 -6.46 9.61 14.09
C ARG A 19 -7.74 10.39 13.82
N ASP A 20 -7.97 10.82 12.58
CA ASP A 20 -9.21 11.50 12.19
C ASP A 20 -10.43 10.57 12.20
N PHE A 21 -10.25 9.27 11.92
CA PHE A 21 -11.33 8.28 12.09
C PHE A 21 -11.70 8.07 13.56
N ASP A 22 -10.71 8.00 14.46
CA ASP A 22 -10.96 7.83 15.89
C ASP A 22 -11.54 9.10 16.52
N GLU A 23 -11.03 10.27 16.13
CA GLU A 23 -11.44 11.58 16.65
C GLU A 23 -11.50 12.60 15.51
N ALA A 24 -12.68 12.82 14.95
CA ALA A 24 -12.84 13.72 13.81
C ALA A 24 -12.38 15.14 14.12
N SER A 25 -11.38 15.63 13.37
CA SER A 25 -10.78 16.95 13.58
C SER A 25 -10.63 17.70 12.26
N ALA A 26 -11.37 18.79 12.11
CA ALA A 26 -11.28 19.66 10.93
C ALA A 26 -9.86 20.22 10.69
N ARG A 27 -9.01 20.25 11.72
CA ARG A 27 -7.61 20.70 11.60
C ARG A 27 -6.71 19.66 10.93
N ARG A 28 -7.06 18.37 10.97
CA ARG A 28 -6.27 17.29 10.34
C ARG A 28 -6.54 17.18 8.85
N VAL A 29 -7.76 17.52 8.39
CA VAL A 29 -8.17 17.39 6.99
C VAL A 29 -7.26 18.17 6.02
N PRO A 30 -6.92 19.45 6.23
CA PRO A 30 -6.00 20.17 5.35
C PRO A 30 -4.61 19.53 5.30
N ALA A 31 -4.09 19.04 6.44
CA ALA A 31 -2.78 18.40 6.49
C ALA A 31 -2.78 17.08 5.70
N ILE A 32 -3.82 16.25 5.85
CA ILE A 32 -3.99 15.02 5.08
C ILE A 32 -4.09 15.35 3.58
N MET A 33 -4.90 16.35 3.22
CA MET A 33 -5.05 16.80 1.83
C MET A 33 -3.71 17.21 1.22
N VAL A 34 -2.92 18.04 1.91
CA VAL A 34 -1.59 18.45 1.44
C VAL A 34 -0.66 17.25 1.27
N LEU A 35 -0.63 16.33 2.23
CA LEU A 35 0.19 15.12 2.14
C LEU A 35 -0.22 14.22 0.96
N ILE A 36 -1.52 14.08 0.70
CA ILE A 36 -2.03 13.32 -0.44
C ILE A 36 -1.66 14.00 -1.76
N VAL A 37 -1.85 15.31 -1.88
CA VAL A 37 -1.52 16.06 -3.11
C VAL A 37 -0.03 16.00 -3.42
N ILE A 38 0.83 16.27 -2.43
CA ILE A 38 2.29 16.16 -2.61
C ILE A 38 2.66 14.71 -2.92
N GLY A 39 2.07 13.75 -2.22
CA GLY A 39 2.26 12.32 -2.46
C GLY A 39 1.95 11.94 -3.91
N ILE A 40 0.84 12.41 -4.46
CA ILE A 40 0.44 12.17 -5.86
C ILE A 40 1.46 12.73 -6.84
N VAL A 41 1.93 13.97 -6.61
CA VAL A 41 2.95 14.62 -7.46
C VAL A 41 4.27 13.84 -7.44
N VAL A 42 4.67 13.32 -6.27
CA VAL A 42 5.87 12.46 -6.15
C VAL A 42 5.64 11.13 -6.87
N LYS A 43 4.52 10.45 -6.56
CA LYS A 43 4.06 9.22 -7.20
C LYS A 43 2.61 8.88 -6.80
N PRO A 44 1.67 8.72 -7.74
CA PRO A 44 0.25 8.52 -7.43
C PRO A 44 -0.10 7.16 -6.81
N SER A 45 0.85 6.22 -6.75
CA SER A 45 0.57 4.82 -6.39
C SER A 45 -0.14 4.66 -5.04
N PHE A 46 0.29 5.38 -3.99
CA PHE A 46 -0.39 5.29 -2.68
C PHE A 46 -1.85 5.77 -2.75
N PHE A 47 -2.11 6.83 -3.51
CA PHE A 47 -3.46 7.38 -3.64
C PHE A 47 -4.45 6.37 -4.23
N PHE A 48 -4.01 5.53 -5.18
CA PHE A 48 -4.85 4.50 -5.79
C PHE A 48 -5.38 3.49 -4.77
N ALA A 49 -4.59 3.12 -3.75
CA ALA A 49 -5.07 2.28 -2.66
C ALA A 49 -5.81 3.09 -1.59
N TYR A 50 -5.33 4.29 -1.28
CA TYR A 50 -5.88 5.19 -0.28
C TYR A 50 -7.33 5.58 -0.54
N ALA A 51 -7.66 6.01 -1.77
CA ALA A 51 -9.00 6.50 -2.10
C ALA A 51 -10.10 5.45 -1.86
N PRO A 52 -10.05 4.25 -2.47
CA PRO A 52 -11.08 3.24 -2.25
C PRO A 52 -11.07 2.69 -0.81
N ALA A 53 -9.90 2.54 -0.18
CA ALA A 53 -9.83 2.12 1.22
C ALA A 53 -10.49 3.14 2.15
N THR A 54 -10.24 4.44 1.96
CA THR A 54 -10.85 5.50 2.76
C THR A 54 -12.35 5.53 2.55
N LEU A 55 -12.84 5.42 1.31
CA LEU A 55 -14.28 5.40 1.01
C LEU A 55 -14.98 4.21 1.69
N VAL A 56 -14.41 3.01 1.60
CA VAL A 56 -14.96 1.82 2.27
C VAL A 56 -14.93 2.00 3.78
N TRP A 57 -13.84 2.51 4.35
CA TRP A 57 -13.77 2.78 5.79
C TRP A 57 -14.85 3.78 6.23
N LEU A 58 -14.99 4.89 5.52
CA LEU A 58 -16.01 5.89 5.83
C LEU A 58 -17.44 5.36 5.61
N ALA A 59 -17.67 4.46 4.66
CA ALA A 59 -19.01 3.91 4.41
C ALA A 59 -19.45 2.91 5.49
N PHE A 60 -18.54 2.10 6.02
CA PHE A 60 -18.88 0.99 6.92
C PHE A 60 -18.46 1.19 8.38
N ALA A 61 -17.46 2.02 8.65
CA ALA A 61 -16.95 2.26 10.00
C ALA A 61 -17.34 3.65 10.55
N SER A 62 -17.63 4.64 9.69
CA SER A 62 -18.14 5.94 10.16
C SER A 62 -19.58 5.79 10.67
N ARG A 63 -19.85 6.44 11.81
CA ARG A 63 -21.20 6.52 12.38
C ARG A 63 -21.91 7.85 12.11
N GLN A 64 -21.22 8.80 11.46
CA GLN A 64 -21.70 10.17 11.31
C GLN A 64 -21.53 10.69 9.87
N ALA A 65 -22.61 11.24 9.29
CA ALA A 65 -22.58 11.83 7.94
C ALA A 65 -21.53 12.95 7.80
N GLY A 66 -21.29 13.72 8.85
CA GLY A 66 -20.27 14.78 8.84
C GLY A 66 -18.83 14.25 8.69
N GLN A 67 -18.54 13.05 9.18
CA GLN A 67 -17.24 12.38 8.98
C GLN A 67 -17.08 11.89 7.54
N LEU A 68 -18.15 11.40 6.92
CA LEU A 68 -18.14 11.01 5.51
C LEU A 68 -17.78 12.20 4.60
N ILE A 69 -18.41 13.36 4.81
CA ILE A 69 -18.15 14.57 4.02
C ILE A 69 -16.71 15.03 4.21
N LYS A 70 -16.27 15.20 5.45
CA LYS A 70 -14.90 15.68 5.77
C LYS A 70 -13.82 14.71 5.27
N GLY A 71 -14.01 13.41 5.49
CA GLY A 71 -13.08 12.36 5.05
C GLY A 71 -13.04 12.18 3.53
N SER A 72 -14.08 12.63 2.81
CA SER A 72 -14.07 12.62 1.33
C SER A 72 -13.28 13.78 0.72
N VAL A 73 -13.00 14.85 1.48
CA VAL A 73 -12.28 16.03 0.94
C VAL A 73 -10.88 15.68 0.41
N PRO A 74 -10.02 14.94 1.14
CA PRO A 74 -8.72 14.52 0.60
C PRO A 74 -8.84 13.60 -0.63
N ILE A 75 -9.91 12.80 -0.71
CA ILE A 75 -10.17 11.91 -1.84
C ILE A 75 -10.53 12.72 -3.09
N ILE A 76 -11.42 13.71 -2.97
CA ILE A 76 -11.83 14.58 -4.07
C ILE A 76 -10.63 15.38 -4.58
N ALA A 77 -9.88 16.00 -3.66
CA ALA A 77 -8.68 16.76 -4.01
C ALA A 77 -7.64 15.89 -4.73
N GLY A 78 -7.35 14.70 -4.19
CA GLY A 78 -6.45 13.75 -4.84
C GLY A 78 -6.96 13.24 -6.18
N GLY A 79 -8.27 13.05 -6.33
CA GLY A 79 -8.91 12.64 -7.58
C GLY A 79 -8.73 13.68 -8.68
N VAL A 80 -8.94 14.96 -8.36
CA VAL A 80 -8.70 16.07 -9.30
C VAL A 80 -7.24 16.12 -9.73
N VAL A 81 -6.29 16.06 -8.78
CA VAL A 81 -4.85 16.09 -9.11
C VAL A 81 -4.45 14.89 -9.96
N THR A 82 -4.95 13.70 -9.62
CA THR A 82 -4.69 12.48 -10.39
C THR A 82 -5.25 12.57 -11.81
N ALA A 83 -6.46 13.12 -11.98
CA ALA A 83 -7.05 13.34 -13.30
C ALA A 83 -6.25 14.34 -14.14
N VAL A 84 -5.77 15.43 -13.53
CA VAL A 84 -4.87 16.38 -14.20
C VAL A 84 -3.58 15.67 -14.64
N LEU A 85 -2.93 14.92 -13.75
CA LEU A 85 -1.73 14.16 -14.10
C LEU A 85 -1.99 13.13 -15.20
N TYR A 86 -3.15 12.47 -15.19
CA TYR A 86 -3.54 11.54 -16.24
C TYR A 86 -3.61 12.25 -17.60
N VAL A 87 -4.26 13.41 -17.68
CA VAL A 87 -4.33 14.22 -18.90
C VAL A 87 -2.94 14.64 -19.36
N LEU A 88 -2.09 15.14 -18.45
CA LEU A 88 -0.73 15.57 -18.80
C LEU A 88 0.11 14.40 -19.35
N ILE A 89 0.06 13.22 -18.72
CA ILE A 89 0.91 12.06 -19.04
C ILE A 89 0.40 11.29 -20.27
N TYR A 90 -0.91 11.07 -20.35
CA TYR A 90 -1.51 10.17 -21.36
C TYR A 90 -2.09 10.91 -22.55
N HIS A 91 -2.69 12.09 -22.36
CA HIS A 91 -3.28 12.87 -23.46
C HIS A 91 -2.31 13.88 -24.07
N LEU A 92 -1.56 14.62 -23.24
CA LEU A 92 -0.57 15.60 -23.71
C LEU A 92 0.82 15.00 -23.93
N GLN A 93 1.00 13.71 -23.63
CA GLN A 93 2.25 12.97 -23.77
C GLN A 93 3.48 13.63 -23.12
N GLN A 94 3.29 14.47 -22.09
CA GLN A 94 4.40 15.15 -21.43
C GLN A 94 5.38 14.13 -20.84
N GLY A 95 6.65 14.23 -21.25
CA GLY A 95 7.72 13.32 -20.82
C GLY A 95 7.81 12.00 -21.60
N SER A 96 7.06 11.83 -22.70
CA SER A 96 7.25 10.71 -23.64
C SER A 96 8.17 11.12 -24.80
N LEU A 97 9.17 10.29 -25.11
CA LEU A 97 9.96 10.39 -26.35
C LEU A 97 9.35 9.54 -27.49
N HIS A 98 8.21 8.88 -27.26
CA HIS A 98 7.61 7.93 -28.20
C HIS A 98 6.14 8.30 -28.45
N ASP A 99 5.75 8.31 -29.72
CA ASP A 99 4.38 8.62 -30.18
C ASP A 99 3.37 7.46 -29.95
N GLN A 100 3.80 6.36 -29.34
CA GLN A 100 2.93 5.22 -29.11
C GLN A 100 1.95 5.48 -27.96
N ALA A 101 0.66 5.28 -28.24
CA ALA A 101 -0.40 5.41 -27.26
C ALA A 101 -0.14 4.51 -26.04
N SER A 102 -0.09 5.11 -24.85
CA SER A 102 -0.11 4.41 -23.57
C SER A 102 -1.51 4.51 -22.98
N GLY A 103 -1.90 3.53 -22.16
CA GLY A 103 -3.19 3.56 -21.48
C GLY A 103 -3.22 2.68 -20.25
N VAL A 104 -4.41 2.54 -19.68
CA VAL A 104 -4.69 1.65 -18.55
C VAL A 104 -5.75 0.65 -18.99
N SER A 105 -5.52 -0.63 -18.73
CA SER A 105 -6.43 -1.73 -19.05
C SER A 105 -6.64 -2.62 -17.83
N ILE A 106 -7.68 -3.45 -17.90
CA ILE A 106 -7.86 -4.57 -16.98
C ILE A 106 -7.09 -5.77 -17.54
N GLY A 107 -6.27 -6.40 -16.71
CA GLY A 107 -5.44 -7.55 -17.07
C GLY A 107 -5.13 -8.40 -15.84
N PRO A 108 -6.03 -9.33 -15.45
CA PRO A 108 -5.85 -10.16 -14.27
C PRO A 108 -4.50 -10.90 -14.29
N PHE A 109 -3.69 -10.68 -13.26
CA PHE A 109 -2.34 -11.23 -13.08
C PHE A 109 -1.33 -10.88 -14.20
N ALA A 110 -1.66 -9.97 -15.12
CA ALA A 110 -0.83 -9.70 -16.29
C ALA A 110 0.56 -9.17 -15.92
N VAL A 111 0.65 -8.30 -14.90
CA VAL A 111 1.94 -7.79 -14.40
C VAL A 111 2.66 -8.86 -13.60
N TRP A 112 1.95 -9.61 -12.77
CA TRP A 112 2.53 -10.62 -11.89
C TRP A 112 3.18 -11.76 -12.68
N SER A 113 2.49 -12.27 -13.71
CA SER A 113 2.97 -13.33 -14.60
C SER A 113 4.16 -12.93 -15.48
N ARG A 114 4.48 -11.63 -15.56
CA ARG A 114 5.71 -11.15 -16.22
C ARG A 114 6.93 -11.19 -15.31
N ILE A 115 6.72 -11.16 -14.00
CA ILE A 115 7.79 -11.09 -13.00
C ILE A 115 8.14 -12.50 -12.50
N MET A 116 7.18 -13.42 -12.48
CA MET A 116 7.39 -14.80 -12.05
C MET A 116 6.47 -15.78 -12.78
N PRO A 117 6.83 -17.07 -12.82
CA PRO A 117 5.96 -18.11 -13.37
C PRO A 117 4.58 -18.11 -12.69
N ALA A 118 3.52 -18.27 -13.49
CA ALA A 118 2.14 -18.23 -12.99
C ALA A 118 1.88 -19.26 -11.87
N ALA A 119 2.55 -20.41 -11.91
CA ALA A 119 2.46 -21.46 -10.89
C ALA A 119 3.00 -21.01 -9.51
N GLU A 120 3.87 -20.00 -9.46
CA GLU A 120 4.46 -19.48 -8.22
C GLU A 120 3.65 -18.33 -7.59
N ILE A 121 2.70 -17.75 -8.34
CA ILE A 121 1.85 -16.64 -7.86
C ILE A 121 1.13 -16.97 -6.55
N PRO A 122 0.51 -18.16 -6.36
CA PRO A 122 -0.14 -18.49 -5.08
C PRO A 122 0.84 -18.47 -3.90
N LEU A 123 2.06 -18.98 -4.10
CA LEU A 123 3.09 -18.97 -3.07
C LEU A 123 3.55 -17.55 -2.76
N ALA A 124 3.76 -16.72 -3.78
CA ALA A 124 4.11 -15.31 -3.62
C ALA A 124 3.01 -14.51 -2.89
N PHE A 125 1.75 -14.83 -3.17
CA PHE A 125 0.61 -14.26 -2.45
C PHE A 125 0.65 -14.65 -0.98
N ILE A 126 0.76 -15.94 -0.65
CA ILE A 126 0.86 -16.42 0.74
C ILE A 126 2.05 -15.78 1.46
N ALA A 127 3.22 -15.73 0.81
CA ALA A 127 4.41 -15.12 1.37
C ALA A 127 4.21 -13.62 1.67
N SER A 128 3.51 -12.89 0.80
CA SER A 128 3.23 -11.46 0.97
C SER A 128 2.30 -11.17 2.15
N PHE A 129 1.47 -12.14 2.54
CA PHE A 129 0.54 -12.05 3.68
C PHE A 129 0.96 -12.92 4.86
N LEU A 130 2.16 -13.50 4.87
CA LEU A 130 2.55 -14.48 5.89
C LEU A 130 2.55 -13.90 7.31
N ALA A 131 3.09 -12.69 7.48
CA ALA A 131 3.08 -11.98 8.76
C ALA A 131 1.66 -11.65 9.27
N PRO A 132 0.77 -10.97 8.49
CA PRO A 132 -0.62 -10.74 8.94
C PRO A 132 -1.40 -12.04 9.16
N LEU A 133 -1.18 -13.08 8.36
CA LEU A 133 -1.83 -14.38 8.54
C LEU A 133 -1.37 -15.05 9.84
N THR A 134 -0.07 -15.05 10.13
CA THR A 134 0.46 -15.60 11.38
C THR A 134 -0.09 -14.84 12.59
N TYR A 135 -0.17 -13.52 12.49
CA TYR A 135 -0.77 -12.67 13.53
C TYR A 135 -2.21 -13.10 13.84
N ILE A 136 -3.03 -13.35 12.82
CA ILE A 136 -4.42 -13.80 12.97
C ILE A 136 -4.50 -15.25 13.47
N VAL A 137 -3.74 -16.17 12.87
CA VAL A 137 -3.74 -17.61 13.21
C VAL A 137 -3.31 -17.84 14.65
N LEU A 138 -2.33 -17.08 15.13
CA LEU A 138 -1.94 -17.10 16.53
C LEU A 138 -3.02 -16.51 17.44
N GLY A 139 -4.13 -15.98 16.94
CA GLY A 139 -5.28 -15.52 17.71
C GLY A 139 -5.13 -14.14 18.31
N PHE A 140 -4.24 -13.29 17.77
CA PHE A 140 -4.11 -11.93 18.27
C PHE A 140 -5.30 -11.08 17.83
N ARG A 141 -5.90 -10.39 18.79
CA ARG A 141 -6.84 -9.30 18.53
C ARG A 141 -6.06 -7.98 18.56
N PRO A 142 -6.12 -7.16 17.51
CA PRO A 142 -5.44 -5.86 17.50
C PRO A 142 -5.86 -5.02 18.71
N ASN A 143 -4.88 -4.46 19.43
CA ASN A 143 -5.17 -3.41 20.41
C ASN A 143 -5.49 -2.10 19.68
N ARG A 144 -4.84 -1.87 18.54
CA ARG A 144 -5.05 -0.73 17.64
C ARG A 144 -5.94 -1.11 16.46
N THR A 145 -7.20 -1.46 16.75
CA THR A 145 -8.17 -1.97 15.76
C THR A 145 -8.32 -1.06 14.54
N THR A 146 -8.42 0.26 14.74
CA THR A 146 -8.52 1.25 13.65
C THR A 146 -7.26 1.26 12.78
N PHE A 147 -6.06 1.27 13.38
CA PHE A 147 -4.80 1.25 12.64
C PHE A 147 -4.62 -0.04 11.84
N VAL A 148 -4.80 -1.20 12.47
CA VAL A 148 -4.62 -2.51 11.82
C VAL A 148 -5.68 -2.70 10.74
N GLY A 149 -6.94 -2.41 11.04
CA GLY A 149 -8.05 -2.54 10.10
C GLY A 149 -7.85 -1.67 8.86
N TYR A 150 -7.48 -0.41 9.05
CA TYR A 150 -7.28 0.50 7.91
C TYR A 150 -6.03 0.14 7.09
N ALA A 151 -4.93 -0.26 7.73
CA ALA A 151 -3.75 -0.74 7.03
C ALA A 151 -4.02 -2.04 6.23
N ALA A 152 -4.81 -2.96 6.78
CA ALA A 152 -5.24 -4.16 6.08
C ALA A 152 -6.12 -3.84 4.86
N LEU A 153 -7.03 -2.87 4.99
CA LEU A 153 -7.88 -2.41 3.90
C LEU A 153 -7.06 -1.76 2.76
N LEU A 154 -6.08 -0.92 3.12
CA LEU A 154 -5.11 -0.36 2.18
C LEU A 154 -4.36 -1.45 1.42
N MET A 155 -3.83 -2.45 2.14
CA MET A 155 -3.12 -3.59 1.53
C MET A 155 -4.02 -4.40 0.61
N GLY A 156 -5.28 -4.62 0.99
CA GLY A 156 -6.28 -5.28 0.16
C GLY A 156 -6.49 -4.58 -1.18
N PHE A 157 -6.80 -3.28 -1.16
CA PHE A 157 -6.98 -2.51 -2.39
C PHE A 157 -5.69 -2.39 -3.22
N ALA A 158 -4.53 -2.22 -2.56
CA ALA A 158 -3.25 -2.21 -3.26
C ALA A 158 -3.02 -3.50 -4.06
N THR A 159 -3.34 -4.65 -3.45
CA THR A 159 -3.23 -5.98 -4.05
C THR A 159 -4.24 -6.17 -5.18
N LEU A 160 -5.50 -5.77 -4.98
CA LEU A 160 -6.52 -5.84 -6.04
C LEU A 160 -6.10 -5.03 -7.27
N ILE A 161 -5.60 -3.81 -7.08
CA ILE A 161 -5.14 -2.97 -8.19
C ILE A 161 -3.95 -3.62 -8.89
N PHE A 162 -2.99 -4.16 -8.15
CA PHE A 162 -1.85 -4.88 -8.74
C PHE A 162 -2.26 -6.12 -9.54
N VAL A 163 -3.28 -6.86 -9.06
CA VAL A 163 -3.79 -8.04 -9.76
C VAL A 163 -4.56 -7.65 -11.03
N PHE A 164 -5.42 -6.64 -10.98
CA PHE A 164 -6.38 -6.38 -12.05
C PHE A 164 -5.99 -5.28 -13.02
N VAL A 165 -5.13 -4.33 -12.63
CA VAL A 165 -4.88 -3.11 -13.42
C VAL A 165 -3.48 -3.16 -14.02
N VAL A 166 -3.39 -2.91 -15.33
CA VAL A 166 -2.14 -2.94 -16.09
C VAL A 166 -2.01 -1.73 -17.01
N GLU A 167 -0.78 -1.26 -17.18
CA GLU A 167 -0.46 -0.23 -18.19
C GLU A 167 -0.28 -0.88 -19.57
N THR A 168 -0.64 -0.16 -20.62
CA THR A 168 -0.44 -0.58 -22.01
C THR A 168 0.58 0.32 -22.72
N GLY A 169 1.07 -0.12 -23.89
CA GLY A 169 2.07 0.61 -24.66
C GLY A 169 3.46 0.57 -24.03
N PRO A 170 4.33 1.56 -24.32
CA PRO A 170 5.71 1.58 -23.83
C PRO A 170 5.86 1.50 -22.30
N ARG A 171 4.83 1.89 -21.54
CA ARG A 171 4.83 1.89 -20.08
C ARG A 171 4.40 0.55 -19.46
N ALA A 172 4.00 -0.45 -20.27
CA ALA A 172 3.44 -1.70 -19.78
C ALA A 172 4.38 -2.50 -18.87
N THR A 173 5.70 -2.33 -19.00
CA THR A 173 6.72 -3.02 -18.21
C THR A 173 7.22 -2.22 -17.01
N HIS A 174 6.73 -0.98 -16.82
CA HIS A 174 7.22 -0.11 -15.74
C HIS A 174 6.68 -0.50 -14.35
N GLY A 175 5.61 -1.32 -14.31
CA GLY A 175 5.04 -1.82 -13.07
C GLY A 175 4.54 -0.70 -12.15
N ASN A 176 3.96 0.39 -12.69
CA ASN A 176 3.56 1.51 -11.82
C ASN A 176 2.49 1.10 -10.80
N PHE A 177 1.59 0.18 -11.19
CA PHE A 177 0.60 -0.44 -10.31
C PHE A 177 1.14 -1.57 -9.42
N PHE A 178 2.44 -1.81 -9.37
CA PHE A 178 3.02 -2.67 -8.32
C PHE A 178 3.34 -1.86 -7.06
N TRP A 179 3.79 -0.61 -7.20
CA TRP A 179 4.40 0.14 -6.11
C TRP A 179 3.49 0.42 -4.91
N GLN A 180 2.17 0.45 -5.08
CA GLN A 180 1.27 0.59 -3.95
C GLN A 180 1.29 -0.61 -3.00
N THR A 181 1.59 -1.82 -3.48
CA THR A 181 1.72 -3.01 -2.62
C THR A 181 2.91 -2.87 -1.69
N VAL A 182 4.03 -2.31 -2.17
CA VAL A 182 5.22 -2.03 -1.36
C VAL A 182 4.90 -1.05 -0.23
N VAL A 183 4.22 0.06 -0.56
CA VAL A 183 3.87 1.10 0.42
C VAL A 183 2.86 0.55 1.45
N CYS A 184 1.78 -0.08 1.00
CA CYS A 184 0.74 -0.58 1.90
C CYS A 184 1.20 -1.78 2.73
N SER A 185 2.07 -2.64 2.18
CA SER A 185 2.72 -3.71 2.94
C SER A 185 3.60 -3.15 4.05
N TYR A 186 4.42 -2.12 3.76
CA TYR A 186 5.21 -1.43 4.77
C TYR A 186 4.33 -0.89 5.93
N LEU A 187 3.21 -0.23 5.61
CA LEU A 187 2.28 0.28 6.62
C LEU A 187 1.70 -0.85 7.49
N LEU A 188 1.19 -1.92 6.86
CA LEU A 188 0.60 -3.05 7.58
C LEU A 188 1.61 -3.73 8.51
N HIS A 189 2.82 -4.03 8.02
CA HIS A 189 3.87 -4.65 8.82
C HIS A 189 4.31 -3.73 9.97
N THR A 190 4.41 -2.42 9.74
CA THR A 190 4.78 -1.45 10.78
C THR A 190 3.74 -1.41 11.90
N VAL A 191 2.44 -1.38 11.55
CA VAL A 191 1.36 -1.35 12.55
C VAL A 191 1.30 -2.66 13.32
N LEU A 192 1.44 -3.81 12.66
CA LEU A 192 1.45 -5.11 13.33
C LEU A 192 2.65 -5.26 14.27
N ALA A 193 3.83 -4.78 13.87
CA ALA A 193 5.01 -4.77 14.73
C ALA A 193 4.78 -3.87 15.97
N ALA A 194 4.21 -2.68 15.79
CA ALA A 194 3.87 -1.80 16.91
C ALA A 194 2.84 -2.44 17.86
N ASP A 195 1.81 -3.10 17.31
CA ASP A 195 0.80 -3.80 18.13
C ASP A 195 1.41 -4.99 18.89
N LEU A 196 2.32 -5.76 18.28
CA LEU A 196 3.05 -6.83 18.95
C LEU A 196 3.95 -6.32 20.10
N LEU A 197 4.58 -5.15 19.93
CA LEU A 197 5.36 -4.51 21.00
C LEU A 197 4.47 -4.05 22.16
N ASP A 198 3.31 -3.46 21.86
CA ASP A 198 2.33 -3.09 22.88
C ASP A 198 1.89 -4.34 23.66
N LYS A 199 1.61 -5.46 22.98
CA LYS A 199 1.24 -6.74 23.59
C LYS A 199 2.33 -7.37 24.45
N TRP A 200 3.59 -7.22 24.02
CA TRP A 200 4.74 -7.64 24.82
C TRP A 200 4.78 -6.86 26.15
N SER A 201 4.56 -5.55 26.09
CA SER A 201 4.54 -4.70 27.28
C SER A 201 3.36 -4.99 28.21
N SER A 202 2.21 -5.42 27.67
CA SER A 202 1.01 -5.73 28.45
C SER A 202 1.00 -7.14 29.07
N GLY A 203 2.08 -7.92 28.91
CA GLY A 203 2.18 -9.26 29.49
C GLY A 203 1.39 -10.34 28.75
N GLU A 204 1.05 -10.15 27.47
CA GLU A 204 0.43 -11.21 26.67
C GLU A 204 1.41 -12.40 26.46
N ASN A 205 0.91 -13.54 25.98
CA ASN A 205 1.69 -14.77 25.86
C ASN A 205 2.97 -14.58 25.02
N ARG A 206 4.12 -14.58 25.69
CA ARG A 206 5.44 -14.35 25.09
C ARG A 206 5.78 -15.37 24.00
N GLY A 207 5.38 -16.63 24.13
CA GLY A 207 5.63 -17.66 23.12
C GLY A 207 4.93 -17.33 21.80
N ARG A 208 3.66 -16.89 21.85
CA ARG A 208 2.92 -16.43 20.67
C ARG A 208 3.58 -15.19 20.04
N ILE A 209 4.00 -14.22 20.86
CA ILE A 209 4.65 -13.01 20.37
C ILE A 209 5.99 -13.33 19.70
N LEU A 210 6.81 -14.18 20.33
CA LEU A 210 8.09 -14.64 19.77
C LEU A 210 7.89 -15.42 18.47
N GLY A 211 6.87 -16.29 18.39
CA GLY A 211 6.53 -17.01 17.16
C GLY A 211 6.18 -16.05 16.01
N CYS A 212 5.34 -15.04 16.29
CA CYS A 212 5.01 -14.01 15.30
C CYS A 212 6.25 -13.18 14.90
N GLY A 213 7.04 -12.74 15.88
CA GLY A 213 8.27 -11.98 15.68
C GLY A 213 9.33 -12.75 14.88
N ALA A 214 9.43 -14.07 15.08
CA ALA A 214 10.32 -14.93 14.32
C ALA A 214 9.96 -14.96 12.83
N ILE A 215 8.67 -14.95 12.48
CA ILE A 215 8.22 -14.84 11.08
C ILE A 215 8.58 -13.49 10.49
N PHE A 216 8.34 -12.38 11.20
CA PHE A 216 8.77 -11.05 10.75
C PHE A 216 10.28 -11.01 10.50
N PHE A 217 11.06 -11.55 11.43
CA PHE A 217 12.51 -11.61 11.32
C PHE A 217 12.95 -12.48 10.14
N ALA A 218 12.37 -13.66 9.95
CA ALA A 218 12.65 -14.53 8.83
C ALA A 218 12.34 -13.86 7.48
N MET A 219 11.25 -13.11 7.37
CA MET A 219 10.92 -12.33 6.17
C MET A 219 11.96 -11.23 5.90
N ALA A 220 12.41 -10.52 6.94
CA ALA A 220 13.46 -9.50 6.80
C ALA A 220 14.80 -10.11 6.36
N ILE A 221 15.21 -11.23 6.97
CA ILE A 221 16.43 -11.97 6.60
C ILE A 221 16.33 -12.49 5.16
N SER A 222 15.18 -13.03 4.75
CA SER A 222 14.94 -13.45 3.37
C SER A 222 15.14 -12.29 2.38
N GLY A 223 14.61 -11.11 2.70
CA GLY A 223 14.83 -9.88 1.90
C GLY A 223 16.29 -9.46 1.82
N LEU A 224 17.05 -9.54 2.92
CA LEU A 224 18.49 -9.25 2.93
C LEU A 224 19.30 -10.27 2.12
N ILE A 225 18.97 -11.56 2.22
CA ILE A 225 19.59 -12.61 1.41
C ILE A 225 19.29 -12.36 -0.08
N TYR A 226 18.06 -11.99 -0.41
CA TYR A 226 17.69 -11.64 -1.79
C TYR A 226 18.49 -10.44 -2.30
N LEU A 227 18.58 -9.35 -1.53
CA LEU A 227 19.40 -8.17 -1.88
C LEU A 227 20.88 -8.53 -2.05
N TYR A 228 21.43 -9.35 -1.15
CA TYR A 228 22.80 -9.84 -1.28
C TYR A 228 23.00 -10.64 -2.56
N ARG A 229 22.11 -11.58 -2.89
CA ARG A 229 22.18 -12.34 -4.14
C ARG A 229 22.11 -11.43 -5.36
N LEU A 230 21.26 -10.41 -5.32
CA LEU A 230 21.12 -9.46 -6.41
C LEU A 230 22.38 -8.61 -6.61
N ILE A 231 23.03 -8.17 -5.54
CA ILE A 231 24.22 -7.29 -5.60
C ILE A 231 25.52 -8.09 -5.83
N ALA A 232 25.67 -9.24 -5.17
CA ALA A 232 26.94 -9.97 -5.10
C ALA A 232 27.07 -11.06 -6.18
N LEU A 233 25.95 -11.58 -6.70
CA LEU A 233 25.97 -12.69 -7.66
C LEU A 233 25.52 -12.29 -9.06
N ASP A 234 25.21 -11.00 -9.30
CA ASP A 234 24.60 -10.50 -10.56
C ASP A 234 23.47 -11.41 -11.07
N VAL A 235 22.75 -12.08 -10.15
CA VAL A 235 21.57 -12.88 -10.50
C VAL A 235 20.44 -11.89 -10.74
N PHE A 236 20.50 -11.24 -11.90
CA PHE A 236 19.34 -10.62 -12.50
C PHE A 236 18.43 -11.78 -12.92
N LEU A 237 17.19 -11.76 -12.42
CA LEU A 237 16.14 -12.54 -13.08
C LEU A 237 16.17 -12.12 -14.56
N PRO A 238 16.32 -13.07 -15.51
CA PRO A 238 16.26 -12.74 -16.91
C PRO A 238 14.87 -12.18 -17.18
N TYR A 239 14.79 -10.87 -17.40
CA TYR A 239 13.60 -10.21 -17.91
C TYR A 239 13.51 -10.41 -19.42
#